data_AF-A0A257VUL4-F1
#
_entry.id   AF-A0A257VUL4-F1
#
_cell.length_a   1.000
_cell.length_b   1.000
_cell.length_c   1.000
_cell.angle_alpha   90.00
_cell.angle_beta   90.00
_cell.angle_gamma   90.00
#
_symmetry.space_group_name_H-M   'P 1'
#
loop_
_entity.id
_entity.type
_entity.pdbx_description
1 polymer ?
#
loop_
_entity_poly.entity_id
_entity_poly.type
_entity_poly.pdbx_seq_one_letter_code
_entity_poly.pdbx_strand_id
1 'polypeptide(L)'
;MAKKVTKKPNADEQRMIAAVEARLKKLRGQDLTRQQQRDLDWLDSLDRRRHIENWQIAVPKGEYCQLASRQHKLVDDAADNYNLPLGESTINLRDALTALHDLVAVNSHRISRGDLDGDRVELEEEKLRQQILGLEFDNAKKQIELQYTRGDAIPKAAVREALVAL
;
A
#
# COMPACT_ATOMS: atom_id res chain seq x y z
N MET A 1 -32.00 7.59 -46.38
CA MET A 1 -30.79 8.31 -45.93
C MET A 1 -30.59 8.04 -44.44
N ALA A 2 -29.57 7.26 -44.08
CA ALA A 2 -29.29 6.92 -42.68
C ALA A 2 -28.67 8.14 -41.97
N LYS A 3 -29.34 8.64 -40.93
CA LYS A 3 -28.79 9.67 -40.03
C LYS A 3 -27.58 9.07 -39.30
N LYS A 4 -26.36 9.49 -39.67
CA LYS A 4 -25.15 9.20 -38.91
C LYS A 4 -25.30 9.82 -37.51
N VAL A 5 -25.44 8.98 -36.49
CA VAL A 5 -25.40 9.42 -35.09
C VAL A 5 -23.95 9.74 -34.77
N THR A 6 -23.59 11.03 -34.82
CA THR A 6 -22.29 11.52 -34.36
C THR A 6 -22.26 11.42 -32.83
N LYS A 7 -21.58 10.39 -32.33
CA LYS A 7 -21.31 10.20 -30.90
C LYS A 7 -20.51 11.42 -30.43
N LYS A 8 -21.08 12.25 -29.54
CA LYS A 8 -20.36 13.40 -28.97
C LYS A 8 -19.08 12.85 -28.32
N PRO A 9 -17.90 13.43 -28.59
CA PRO A 9 -16.66 12.95 -28.01
C PRO A 9 -16.73 13.08 -26.49
N ASN A 10 -16.22 12.09 -25.78
CA ASN A 10 -16.19 12.07 -24.33
C ASN A 10 -15.41 13.30 -23.83
N ALA A 11 -15.79 13.90 -22.70
CA ALA A 11 -15.17 15.15 -22.23
C ALA A 11 -13.64 15.02 -22.07
N ASP A 12 -13.17 13.84 -21.67
CA ASP A 12 -11.75 13.51 -21.54
C ASP A 12 -11.03 13.38 -22.88
N GLU A 13 -11.71 12.88 -23.93
CA GLU A 13 -11.13 12.80 -25.28
C GLU A 13 -10.92 14.20 -25.87
N GLN A 14 -11.86 15.12 -25.63
CA GLN A 14 -11.73 16.51 -26.07
C GLN A 14 -10.57 17.22 -25.37
N ARG A 15 -10.41 16.97 -24.07
CA ARG A 15 -9.29 17.51 -23.29
C ARG A 15 -7.94 16.95 -23.75
N MET A 16 -7.90 15.66 -24.08
CA MET A 16 -6.71 15.00 -24.63
C MET A 16 -6.28 15.65 -25.95
N ILE A 17 -7.23 15.85 -26.88
CA ILE A 17 -6.95 16.51 -28.17
C ILE A 17 -6.41 17.91 -27.94
N ALA A 18 -7.05 18.71 -27.07
CA ALA A 18 -6.61 20.06 -26.75
C ALA A 18 -5.20 20.10 -26.12
N ALA A 19 -4.86 19.14 -25.27
CA ALA A 19 -3.52 19.03 -24.66
C ALA A 19 -2.44 18.67 -25.69
N VAL A 20 -2.72 17.77 -26.64
CA VAL A 20 -1.80 17.43 -27.74
C VAL A 20 -1.59 18.63 -28.65
N GLU A 21 -2.64 19.37 -28.98
CA GLU A 21 -2.53 20.61 -29.76
C GLU A 21 -1.70 21.67 -29.03
N ALA A 22 -1.87 21.82 -27.72
CA ALA A 22 -1.04 22.70 -26.89
C ALA A 22 0.44 22.28 -26.94
N ARG A 23 0.74 20.98 -26.88
CA ARG A 23 2.11 20.45 -27.00
C ARG A 23 2.72 20.76 -28.37
N LEU A 24 1.95 20.62 -29.45
CA LEU A 24 2.38 21.00 -30.80
C LEU A 24 2.65 22.51 -30.92
N LYS A 25 1.81 23.36 -30.33
CA LYS A 25 2.03 24.81 -30.28
C LYS A 25 3.32 25.18 -29.54
N LYS A 26 3.57 24.52 -28.39
CA LYS A 26 4.81 24.68 -27.62
C LYS A 26 6.05 24.33 -28.45
N LEU A 27 6.01 23.20 -29.18
CA LEU A 27 7.10 22.78 -30.06
C LEU A 27 7.35 23.73 -31.24
N ARG A 28 6.30 24.43 -31.67
CA ARG A 28 6.38 25.48 -32.71
C ARG A 28 6.82 26.84 -32.16
N GLY A 29 7.12 26.94 -30.86
CA GLY A 29 7.55 28.19 -30.21
C GLY A 29 6.44 29.24 -30.09
N GLN A 30 5.17 28.84 -30.16
CA GLN A 30 4.04 29.75 -29.98
C GLN A 30 3.68 29.91 -28.50
N ASP A 31 3.23 31.11 -28.13
CA ASP A 31 2.74 31.37 -26.78
C ASP A 31 1.48 30.56 -26.48
N LEU A 32 1.45 29.99 -25.27
CA LEU A 32 0.35 29.17 -24.78
C LEU A 32 -0.59 30.00 -23.92
N THR A 33 -1.89 29.79 -24.07
CA THR A 33 -2.86 30.35 -23.13
C THR A 33 -2.79 29.63 -21.79
N ARG A 34 -3.25 30.28 -20.72
CA ARG A 34 -3.29 29.69 -19.36
C ARG A 34 -4.08 28.37 -19.32
N GLN A 35 -5.11 28.24 -20.15
CA GLN A 35 -5.88 27.01 -20.27
C GLN A 35 -5.06 25.89 -20.94
N GLN A 36 -4.37 26.20 -22.04
CA GLN A 36 -3.49 25.26 -22.73
C GLN A 36 -2.32 24.79 -21.87
N GLN A 37 -1.76 25.68 -21.03
CA GLN A 37 -0.74 25.30 -20.06
C GLN A 37 -1.27 24.27 -19.05
N ARG A 38 -2.46 24.51 -18.48
CA ARG A 38 -3.10 23.56 -17.56
C ARG A 38 -3.41 22.21 -18.20
N ASP A 39 -3.86 22.20 -19.44
CA ASP A 39 -4.17 20.97 -20.16
C ASP A 39 -2.89 20.20 -20.53
N LEU A 40 -1.80 20.90 -20.84
CA LEU A 40 -0.48 20.31 -21.03
C LEU A 40 0.08 19.73 -19.72
N ASP A 41 0.00 20.47 -18.61
CA ASP A 41 0.44 19.99 -17.29
C ASP A 41 -0.35 18.75 -16.85
N TRP A 42 -1.65 18.73 -17.13
CA TRP A 42 -2.50 17.55 -16.90
C TRP A 42 -2.02 16.35 -17.72
N LEU A 43 -1.74 16.53 -19.02
CA LEU A 43 -1.23 15.46 -19.89
C LEU A 43 0.12 14.93 -19.40
N ASP A 44 1.05 15.82 -19.08
CA ASP A 44 2.37 15.46 -18.56
C ASP A 44 2.26 14.68 -17.23
N SER A 45 1.30 15.05 -16.36
CA SER A 45 1.05 14.32 -15.12
C SER A 45 0.52 12.89 -15.38
N LEU A 46 -0.26 12.71 -16.45
CA LEU A 46 -0.87 11.44 -16.83
C LEU A 46 0.18 10.50 -17.46
N ASP A 47 1.03 11.05 -18.33
CA ASP A 47 2.19 10.34 -18.90
C ASP A 47 3.15 9.91 -17.78
N ARG A 48 3.46 10.79 -16.82
CA ARG A 48 4.29 10.44 -15.66
C ARG A 48 3.71 9.30 -14.83
N ARG A 49 2.41 9.32 -14.53
CA ARG A 49 1.76 8.21 -13.82
C ARG A 49 1.87 6.90 -14.58
N ARG A 50 1.59 6.90 -15.89
CA ARG A 50 1.75 5.71 -16.73
C ARG A 50 3.19 5.19 -16.72
N HIS A 51 4.17 6.08 -16.79
CA HIS A 51 5.58 5.67 -16.70
C HIS A 51 5.91 5.04 -15.35
N ILE A 52 5.41 5.61 -14.25
CA ILE A 52 5.58 5.05 -12.90
C ILE A 52 4.91 3.68 -12.81
N GLU A 53 3.66 3.53 -13.27
CA GLU A 53 2.92 2.26 -13.27
C GLU A 53 3.67 1.20 -14.09
N ASN A 54 4.10 1.55 -15.31
CA ASN A 54 4.87 0.65 -16.16
C ASN A 54 6.20 0.24 -15.51
N TRP A 55 6.86 1.18 -14.83
CA TRP A 55 8.11 0.89 -14.13
C TRP A 55 7.88 -0.01 -12.91
N GLN A 56 6.83 0.23 -12.12
CA GLN A 56 6.45 -0.60 -10.98
C GLN A 56 6.11 -2.04 -11.40
N ILE A 57 5.48 -2.22 -12.57
CA ILE A 57 5.20 -3.54 -13.13
C ILE A 57 6.48 -4.20 -13.64
N ALA A 58 7.37 -3.43 -14.26
CA ALA A 58 8.60 -3.95 -14.87
C ALA A 58 9.68 -4.35 -13.86
N VAL A 59 9.74 -3.70 -12.70
CA VAL A 59 10.76 -3.98 -11.68
C VAL A 59 10.26 -5.01 -10.67
N PRO A 60 10.84 -6.22 -10.60
CA PRO A 60 10.50 -7.19 -9.57
C PRO A 60 10.75 -6.60 -8.17
N LYS A 61 9.82 -6.85 -7.24
CA LYS A 61 9.88 -6.35 -5.86
C LYS A 61 11.23 -6.60 -5.19
N GLY A 62 11.84 -7.75 -5.43
CA GLY A 62 13.15 -8.11 -4.86
C GLY A 62 14.28 -7.18 -5.32
N GLU A 63 14.33 -6.84 -6.61
CA GLU A 63 15.35 -5.94 -7.17
C GLU A 63 15.14 -4.50 -6.70
N TYR A 64 13.87 -4.06 -6.62
CA TYR A 64 13.53 -2.76 -6.04
C TYR A 64 14.01 -2.62 -4.60
N CYS A 65 13.73 -3.61 -3.74
CA CYS A 65 14.16 -3.58 -2.35
C CYS A 65 15.70 -3.54 -2.22
N GLN A 66 16.42 -4.24 -3.09
CA GLN A 66 17.89 -4.20 -3.11
C GLN A 66 18.43 -2.84 -3.56
N LEU A 67 17.84 -2.24 -4.60
CA LEU A 67 18.20 -0.91 -5.07
C LEU A 67 17.88 0.17 -4.03
N ALA A 68 16.68 0.14 -3.45
CA ALA A 68 16.24 1.10 -2.43
C ALA A 68 17.11 1.03 -1.18
N SER A 69 17.48 -0.17 -0.72
CA SER A 69 18.37 -0.34 0.45
C SER A 69 19.77 0.22 0.18
N ARG A 70 20.30 0.02 -1.03
CA ARG A 70 21.59 0.60 -1.44
C ARG A 70 21.54 2.12 -1.57
N GLN A 71 20.42 2.65 -2.06
CA GLN A 71 20.21 4.10 -2.19
C GLN A 71 20.08 4.79 -0.84
N HIS A 72 19.31 4.23 0.09
CA HIS A 72 19.22 4.78 1.45
C HIS A 72 20.60 4.83 2.11
N LYS A 73 21.37 3.74 2.06
CA LYS A 73 22.74 3.75 2.59
C LYS A 73 23.59 4.85 1.95
N LEU A 74 23.53 5.04 0.64
CA LEU A 74 24.30 6.08 -0.04
C LEU A 74 23.90 7.49 0.39
N VAL A 75 22.60 7.71 0.62
CA VAL A 75 22.06 8.99 1.10
C VAL A 75 22.44 9.23 2.56
N ASP A 76 22.35 8.21 3.41
CA ASP A 76 22.73 8.26 4.82
C ASP A 76 24.26 8.48 4.94
N ASP A 77 25.07 7.70 4.22
CA ASP A 77 26.52 7.87 4.17
C ASP A 77 26.89 9.27 3.65
N ALA A 78 26.17 9.83 2.66
CA ALA A 78 26.40 11.19 2.20
C ALA A 78 25.95 12.24 3.23
N ALA A 79 24.85 12.00 3.93
CA ALA A 79 24.39 12.87 4.99
C ALA A 79 25.40 12.95 6.14
N ASP A 80 25.94 11.79 6.54
CA ASP A 80 26.97 11.69 7.58
C ASP A 80 28.30 12.32 7.13
N ASN A 81 28.75 12.04 5.90
CA ASN A 81 30.04 12.55 5.39
C ASN A 81 30.04 14.05 5.13
N TYR A 82 28.89 14.61 4.73
CA TYR A 82 28.76 16.04 4.39
C TYR A 82 27.97 16.84 5.42
N ASN A 83 27.65 16.23 6.56
CA ASN A 83 26.85 16.82 7.64
C ASN A 83 25.56 17.48 7.13
N LEU A 84 24.88 16.81 6.19
CA LEU A 84 23.62 17.30 5.63
C LEU A 84 22.51 17.10 6.67
N PRO A 85 21.56 18.05 6.83
CA PRO A 85 20.45 17.94 7.77
C PRO A 85 19.36 16.97 7.27
N LEU A 86 19.76 15.78 6.83
CA LEU A 86 18.90 14.73 6.30
C LEU A 86 18.63 13.62 7.34
N GLY A 87 19.47 13.49 8.37
CA GLY A 87 19.38 12.42 9.38
C GLY A 87 18.65 12.77 10.69
N GLU A 88 18.25 14.03 10.91
CA GLU A 88 17.88 14.50 12.26
C GLU A 88 16.45 14.18 12.71
N SER A 89 15.55 13.77 11.81
CA SER A 89 14.18 13.41 12.20
C SER A 89 13.96 11.90 12.14
N THR A 90 14.72 11.16 12.95
CA THR A 90 14.36 9.79 13.31
C THR A 90 13.10 9.84 14.16
N ILE A 91 11.94 9.77 13.51
CA ILE A 91 10.65 9.61 14.19
C ILE A 91 10.68 8.24 14.83
N ASN A 92 10.73 8.19 16.16
CA ASN A 92 10.51 6.95 16.88
C ASN A 92 9.06 6.51 16.64
N LEU A 93 8.88 5.57 15.72
CA LEU A 93 7.56 5.07 15.32
C LEU A 93 6.76 4.53 16.50
N ARG A 94 7.44 3.96 17.50
CA ARG A 94 6.76 3.49 18.72
C ARG A 94 6.15 4.64 19.49
N ASP A 95 6.93 5.69 19.73
CA ASP A 95 6.47 6.86 20.48
C ASP A 95 5.38 7.60 19.70
N ALA A 96 5.50 7.69 18.38
CA ALA A 96 4.47 8.27 17.51
C ALA A 96 3.16 7.47 17.56
N LEU A 97 3.22 6.13 17.51
CA LEU A 97 2.05 5.26 17.62
C LEU A 97 1.43 5.33 19.02
N THR A 98 2.24 5.37 20.08
CA THR A 98 1.75 5.52 21.45
C THR A 98 1.07 6.87 21.63
N ALA A 99 1.68 7.96 21.17
CA ALA A 99 1.08 9.29 21.22
C ALA A 99 -0.24 9.38 20.43
N LEU A 100 -0.33 8.70 19.28
CA LEU A 100 -1.57 8.60 18.51
C LEU A 100 -2.65 7.82 19.28
N HIS A 101 -2.29 6.68 19.88
CA HIS A 101 -3.20 5.89 20.70
C HIS A 101 -3.70 6.66 21.92
N ASP A 102 -2.82 7.39 22.60
CA ASP A 102 -3.17 8.22 23.74
C ASP A 102 -4.10 9.37 23.32
N LEU A 103 -3.82 10.01 22.18
CA LEU A 103 -4.68 11.06 21.62
C LEU A 103 -6.08 10.54 21.27
N VAL A 104 -6.18 9.35 20.68
CA VAL A 104 -7.45 8.68 20.38
C VAL A 104 -8.17 8.28 21.67
N ALA A 105 -7.46 7.75 22.67
CA ALA A 105 -8.04 7.36 23.95
C ALA A 105 -8.62 8.57 24.71
N VAL A 106 -7.86 9.68 24.78
CA VAL A 106 -8.28 10.93 25.43
C VAL A 106 -9.49 11.55 24.72
N ASN A 107 -9.53 11.49 23.38
CA ASN A 107 -10.63 12.05 22.59
C ASN A 107 -11.72 11.04 22.23
N SER A 108 -11.65 9.82 22.78
CA SER A 108 -12.56 8.71 22.47
C SER A 108 -14.03 9.12 22.63
N HIS A 109 -14.35 9.88 23.67
CA HIS A 109 -15.70 10.40 23.95
C HIS A 109 -16.22 11.43 22.93
N ARG A 110 -15.33 12.13 22.21
CA ARG A 110 -15.71 13.08 21.15
C ARG A 110 -15.81 12.39 19.80
N ILE A 111 -14.95 11.39 19.56
CA ILE A 111 -14.93 10.56 18.35
C ILE A 111 -16.18 9.66 18.32
N SER A 112 -16.51 9.01 19.44
CA SER A 112 -17.68 8.11 19.56
C SER A 112 -19.05 8.80 19.52
N ARG A 113 -19.11 10.14 19.62
CA ARG A 113 -20.36 10.91 19.49
C ARG A 113 -20.69 11.32 18.04
N GLY A 114 -19.77 11.13 17.10
CA GLY A 114 -20.04 11.32 15.68
C GLY A 114 -20.33 9.98 15.02
N ASP A 115 -21.61 9.63 14.87
CA ASP A 115 -22.16 8.62 13.93
C ASP A 115 -21.31 7.36 13.64
N LEU A 116 -20.69 6.76 14.67
CA LEU A 116 -19.92 5.51 14.59
C LEU A 116 -20.70 4.29 15.15
N ASP A 117 -22.01 4.41 15.33
CA ASP A 117 -22.84 3.30 15.82
C ASP A 117 -22.88 2.12 14.83
N GLY A 118 -22.64 2.36 13.54
CA GLY A 118 -22.47 1.32 12.52
C GLY A 118 -21.17 0.53 12.68
N ASP A 119 -20.04 1.22 12.89
CA ASP A 119 -18.70 0.61 12.97
C ASP A 119 -18.49 -0.20 14.26
N ARG A 120 -19.20 0.14 15.34
CA ARG A 120 -19.04 -0.58 16.62
C ARG A 120 -19.52 -2.02 16.53
N VAL A 121 -20.63 -2.27 15.85
CA VAL A 121 -21.17 -3.63 15.66
C VAL A 121 -20.22 -4.44 14.77
N GLU A 122 -19.70 -3.83 13.71
CA GLU A 122 -18.74 -4.48 12.80
C GLU A 122 -17.41 -4.82 13.51
N LEU A 123 -16.89 -3.92 14.35
CA LEU A 123 -15.70 -4.16 15.17
C LEU A 123 -15.92 -5.25 16.24
N GLU A 124 -17.10 -5.28 16.87
CA GLU A 124 -17.46 -6.34 17.82
C GLU A 124 -17.59 -7.70 17.11
N GLU A 125 -18.15 -7.74 15.90
CA GLU A 125 -18.19 -8.93 15.06
C GLU A 125 -16.79 -9.42 14.66
N GLU A 126 -15.90 -8.53 14.21
CA GLU A 126 -14.53 -8.90 13.85
C GLU A 126 -13.74 -9.42 15.04
N LYS A 127 -13.91 -8.81 16.22
CA LYS A 127 -13.30 -9.28 17.46
C LYS A 127 -13.78 -10.67 17.83
N LEU A 128 -15.08 -10.94 17.71
CA LEU A 128 -15.65 -12.27 17.94
C LEU A 128 -15.14 -13.30 16.92
N ARG A 129 -14.99 -12.93 15.64
CA ARG A 129 -14.39 -13.81 14.61
C ARG A 129 -12.95 -14.18 14.94
N GLN A 130 -12.14 -13.22 15.40
CA GLN A 130 -10.77 -13.49 15.82
C GLN A 130 -10.70 -14.42 17.04
N GLN A 131 -11.61 -14.24 18.00
CA GLN A 131 -11.70 -15.13 19.17
C GLN A 131 -12.13 -16.55 18.78
N ILE A 132 -13.07 -16.70 17.86
CA ILE A 132 -13.49 -18.01 17.34
C ILE A 132 -12.30 -18.71 16.67
N LEU A 133 -11.57 -18.01 15.79
CA LEU A 133 -10.38 -18.57 15.14
C LEU A 133 -9.33 -19.01 16.17
N GLY A 134 -9.06 -18.21 17.20
CA GLY A 134 -8.16 -18.58 18.30
C GLY A 134 -8.61 -19.85 19.03
N LEU A 135 -9.90 -19.96 19.34
CA LEU A 135 -10.48 -21.14 19.98
C LEU A 135 -10.46 -22.38 19.08
N GLU A 136 -10.64 -22.22 17.77
CA GLU A 136 -10.52 -23.31 16.79
C GLU A 136 -9.08 -23.83 16.72
N PHE A 137 -8.08 -22.94 16.70
CA PHE A 137 -6.66 -23.33 16.77
C PHE A 137 -6.33 -24.05 18.07
N ASP A 138 -6.83 -23.56 19.20
CA ASP A 138 -6.62 -24.19 20.50
C ASP A 138 -7.29 -25.57 20.58
N ASN A 139 -8.49 -25.73 20.01
CA ASN A 139 -9.16 -27.02 19.91
C ASN A 139 -8.40 -27.99 19.00
N ALA A 140 -7.93 -27.54 17.85
CA ALA A 140 -7.12 -28.36 16.95
C ALA A 140 -5.83 -28.83 17.63
N LYS A 141 -5.15 -27.93 18.36
CA LYS A 141 -3.97 -28.27 19.15
C LYS A 141 -4.29 -29.32 20.22
N LYS A 142 -5.35 -29.13 20.99
CA LYS A 142 -5.80 -30.10 22.00
C LYS A 142 -6.20 -31.44 21.42
N GLN A 143 -6.81 -31.48 20.23
CA GLN A 143 -7.13 -32.72 19.53
C GLN A 143 -5.87 -33.47 19.10
N ILE A 144 -4.86 -32.77 18.58
CA ILE A 144 -3.55 -33.34 18.24
C ILE A 144 -2.86 -33.90 19.49
N GLU A 145 -2.90 -33.17 20.61
CA GLU A 145 -2.38 -33.64 21.90
C GLU A 145 -3.14 -34.88 22.40
N LEU A 146 -4.46 -34.93 22.25
CA LEU A 146 -5.29 -36.10 22.60
C LEU A 146 -4.98 -37.32 21.75
N GLN A 147 -4.74 -37.13 20.44
CA GLN A 147 -4.34 -38.21 19.54
C GLN A 147 -2.93 -38.73 19.87
N TYR A 148 -2.04 -37.84 20.29
CA TYR A 148 -0.71 -38.22 20.78
C TYR A 148 -0.80 -39.02 22.09
N THR A 149 -1.60 -38.59 23.07
CA THR A 149 -1.75 -39.33 24.35
C THR A 149 -2.50 -40.64 24.19
N ARG A 150 -3.41 -40.76 23.21
CA ARG A 150 -4.06 -42.03 22.85
C ARG A 150 -3.16 -43.00 22.08
N GLY A 151 -2.01 -42.53 21.58
CA GLY A 151 -1.05 -43.35 20.83
C GLY A 151 -1.36 -43.51 19.35
N ASP A 152 -2.35 -42.78 18.81
CA ASP A 152 -2.76 -42.84 17.40
C ASP A 152 -1.85 -41.99 16.49
N ALA A 153 -1.12 -41.02 17.04
CA ALA A 153 -0.24 -40.13 16.30
C ALA A 153 1.20 -40.18 16.85
N ILE A 154 2.17 -40.42 15.98
CA ILE A 154 3.61 -40.39 16.32
C ILE A 154 4.21 -39.07 15.80
N PRO A 155 4.99 -38.33 16.62
CA PRO A 155 5.62 -37.09 16.20
C PRO A 155 6.55 -37.31 15.01
N LYS A 156 6.46 -36.44 14.01
CA LYS A 156 7.30 -36.52 12.81
C LYS A 156 8.80 -36.57 13.10
N ALA A 157 9.24 -35.94 14.19
CA ALA A 157 10.63 -35.98 14.66
C ALA A 157 11.06 -37.40 15.08
N ALA A 158 10.22 -38.11 15.84
CA ALA A 158 10.49 -39.48 16.27
C ALA A 158 10.51 -40.46 15.08
N VAL A 159 9.63 -40.26 14.10
CA VAL A 159 9.65 -41.03 12.84
C VAL A 159 10.94 -40.79 12.06
N ARG A 160 11.40 -39.53 12.00
CA ARG A 160 12.62 -39.16 11.30
C ARG A 160 13.88 -39.73 11.97
N GLU A 161 13.95 -39.73 13.30
CA GLU A 161 15.05 -40.37 14.03
C GLU A 161 15.07 -41.88 13.83
N ALA A 162 13.91 -42.54 13.88
CA ALA A 162 13.80 -43.98 13.62
C ALA A 162 14.22 -44.37 12.18
N LEU A 163 13.95 -43.51 11.19
CA LEU A 163 14.36 -43.71 9.80
C LEU A 163 15.85 -43.44 9.54
N VAL A 164 16.51 -42.63 10.38
CA VAL A 164 17.96 -42.34 10.28
C VAL A 164 18.78 -43.41 11.02
N ALA A 165 18.18 -44.13 11.97
CA ALA A 165 18.81 -45.22 12.73
C ALA A 165 18.75 -46.59 12.01
N LEU A 166 18.06 -46.68 10.88
CA LEU A 166 18.00 -47.84 9.97
C LEU A 166 19.08 -47.73 8.88
#